data_AF-A0A7S1SLI6-F1
#
_entry.id   AF-A0A7S1SLI6-F1
#
_cell.length_a   1.000
_cell.length_b   1.000
_cell.length_c   1.000
_cell.angle_alpha   90.00
_cell.angle_beta   90.00
_cell.angle_gamma   90.00
#
_symmetry.space_group_name_H-M   'P 1'
#
loop_
_entity.id
_entity.type
_entity.pdbx_description
1 polymer ?
#
loop_
_entity_poly.entity_id
_entity_poly.type
_entity_poly.pdbx_seq_one_letter_code
_entity_poly.pdbx_strand_id
1 'polypeptide(L)'
;KLIGGLGGEKIRWQATVEQLEADLINVVGDVVVAAGTIAYSGPFTPVYRADLLAEWAEMMERLNIPHTPGTNIIKTLQDPVQVRAWNIAGLPTDGVSVENGIILFKARRWPLMIDP
;
A
#
# COMPACT_ATOMS: atom_id res chain seq x y z
N LYS A 1 -1.23 -7.24 39.15
CA LYS A 1 -0.54 -7.11 37.84
C LYS A 1 -1.44 -7.41 36.62
N LEU A 2 -2.59 -8.10 36.77
CA LEU A 2 -3.53 -8.35 35.66
C LEU A 2 -4.42 -7.13 35.31
N ILE A 3 -4.99 -6.45 36.32
CA ILE A 3 -5.92 -5.31 36.11
C ILE A 3 -5.27 -4.13 35.36
N GLY A 4 -4.00 -3.83 35.65
CA GLY A 4 -3.26 -2.77 34.92
C GLY A 4 -2.94 -3.15 33.46
N GLY A 5 -2.67 -4.44 33.20
CA GLY A 5 -2.48 -4.95 31.83
C GLY A 5 -3.77 -4.88 31.01
N LEU A 6 -4.91 -5.24 31.61
CA LEU A 6 -6.24 -5.12 30.99
C LEU A 6 -6.63 -3.68 30.64
N GLY A 7 -6.24 -2.71 31.48
CA GLY A 7 -6.48 -1.29 31.22
C GLY A 7 -5.70 -0.77 30.01
N GLY A 8 -4.40 -1.09 29.92
CA GLY A 8 -3.57 -0.72 28.76
C GLY A 8 -4.03 -1.40 27.47
N GLU A 9 -4.44 -2.66 27.59
CA GLU A 9 -4.99 -3.42 26.47
C GLU A 9 -6.27 -2.74 25.96
N LYS A 10 -7.25 -2.43 26.83
CA LYS A 10 -8.48 -1.73 26.43
C LYS A 10 -8.21 -0.45 25.62
N ILE A 11 -7.24 0.37 26.02
CA ILE A 11 -6.87 1.60 25.29
C ILE A 11 -6.34 1.27 23.90
N ARG A 12 -5.48 0.25 23.78
CA ARG A 12 -4.95 -0.21 22.49
C ARG A 12 -6.05 -0.72 21.55
N TRP A 13 -6.99 -1.50 22.09
CA TRP A 13 -8.13 -2.00 21.31
C TRP A 13 -9.03 -0.86 20.85
N GLN A 14 -9.29 0.12 21.71
CA GLN A 14 -10.07 1.31 21.35
C GLN A 14 -9.42 2.09 20.20
N ALA A 15 -8.11 2.37 20.30
CA ALA A 15 -7.37 3.04 19.23
C ALA A 15 -7.35 2.21 17.92
N THR A 16 -7.32 0.87 18.03
CA THR A 16 -7.37 -0.01 16.86
C THR A 16 -8.74 0.07 16.17
N VAL A 17 -9.84 0.11 16.93
CA VAL A 17 -11.19 0.25 16.38
C VAL A 17 -11.34 1.59 15.65
N GLU A 18 -10.87 2.68 16.25
CA GLU A 18 -10.91 4.02 15.63
C GLU A 18 -10.11 4.06 14.32
N GLN A 19 -8.94 3.42 14.28
CA GLN A 19 -8.15 3.30 13.05
C GLN A 19 -8.89 2.48 11.97
N LEU A 20 -9.47 1.34 12.35
CA LEU A 20 -10.20 0.48 11.42
C LEU A 20 -11.45 1.15 10.84
N GLU A 21 -12.14 1.99 11.62
CA GLU A 21 -13.26 2.79 11.12
C GLU A 21 -12.80 3.80 10.06
N ALA A 22 -11.66 4.46 10.27
CA ALA A 22 -11.07 5.35 9.27
C ALA A 22 -10.62 4.59 8.02
N ASP A 23 -9.96 3.43 8.19
CA ASP A 23 -9.51 2.59 7.08
C ASP A 23 -10.69 2.08 6.24
N LEU A 24 -11.81 1.71 6.89
CA LEU A 24 -13.02 1.25 6.21
C LEU A 24 -13.62 2.32 5.31
N ILE A 25 -13.55 3.59 5.72
CA ILE A 25 -14.02 4.72 4.90
C ILE A 25 -13.09 4.92 3.70
N ASN A 26 -11.78 4.83 3.92
CA ASN A 26 -10.76 5.16 2.92
C ASN A 26 -10.44 4.01 1.95
N VAL A 27 -10.83 2.77 2.28
CA VAL A 27 -10.46 1.56 1.53
C VAL A 27 -10.82 1.64 0.04
N VAL A 28 -11.92 2.32 -0.30
CA VAL A 28 -12.36 2.43 -1.69
C VAL A 28 -11.32 3.20 -2.52
N GLY A 29 -10.87 4.36 -2.07
CA GLY A 29 -9.84 5.14 -2.76
C GLY A 29 -8.48 4.43 -2.75
N ASP A 30 -8.12 3.80 -1.64
CA ASP A 30 -6.85 3.07 -1.52
C ASP A 30 -6.77 1.91 -2.51
N VAL A 31 -7.87 1.16 -2.66
CA VAL A 31 -7.95 0.05 -3.63
C VAL A 31 -7.92 0.57 -5.08
N VAL A 32 -8.55 1.70 -5.37
CA VAL A 32 -8.50 2.32 -6.71
C VAL A 32 -7.06 2.66 -7.10
N VAL A 33 -6.30 3.31 -6.21
CA VAL A 33 -4.89 3.66 -6.45
C VAL A 33 -4.02 2.41 -6.58
N ALA A 34 -4.21 1.41 -5.72
CA ALA A 34 -3.44 0.18 -5.79
C ALA A 34 -3.72 -0.60 -7.09
N ALA A 35 -4.99 -0.69 -7.49
CA ALA A 35 -5.39 -1.36 -8.74
C ALA A 35 -4.85 -0.61 -9.97
N GLY A 36 -4.93 0.72 -9.98
CA GLY A 36 -4.34 1.56 -11.03
C GLY A 36 -2.84 1.34 -11.15
N THR A 37 -2.14 1.29 -10.01
CA THR A 37 -0.69 1.05 -9.96
C THR A 37 -0.31 -0.32 -10.56
N ILE A 38 -1.02 -1.40 -10.18
CA ILE A 38 -0.77 -2.74 -10.75
C ILE A 38 -1.03 -2.77 -12.26
N ALA A 39 -2.08 -2.10 -12.71
CA ALA A 39 -2.52 -2.15 -14.10
C ALA A 39 -1.64 -1.31 -15.04
N TYR A 40 -1.16 -0.16 -14.57
CA TYR A 40 -0.58 0.87 -15.45
C TYR A 40 0.83 1.33 -15.07
N SER A 41 1.23 1.26 -13.80
CA SER A 41 2.48 1.90 -13.36
C SER A 41 3.74 1.07 -13.66
N GLY A 42 3.61 -0.25 -13.81
CA GLY A 42 4.73 -1.19 -13.98
C GLY A 42 5.79 -0.78 -15.03
N PRO A 43 5.42 -0.31 -16.23
CA PRO A 43 6.39 0.07 -17.27
C PRO A 43 7.15 1.39 -17.02
N PHE A 44 6.72 2.21 -16.07
CA PHE A 44 7.24 3.56 -15.89
C PHE A 44 8.36 3.67 -14.85
N THR A 45 9.14 4.75 -14.95
CA THR A 45 10.21 5.08 -13.99
C THR A 45 9.65 5.57 -12.65
N PRO A 46 10.41 5.48 -11.54
CA PRO A 46 9.94 5.89 -10.22
C PRO A 46 9.43 7.34 -10.15
N VAL A 47 10.10 8.26 -10.87
CA VAL A 47 9.70 9.68 -10.93
C VAL A 47 8.33 9.82 -11.57
N TYR A 48 8.11 9.18 -12.72
CA TYR A 48 6.82 9.25 -13.40
C TYR A 48 5.70 8.56 -12.62
N ARG A 49 6.00 7.47 -11.91
CA ARG A 49 5.04 6.83 -11.00
C ARG A 49 4.62 7.76 -9.86
N ALA A 50 5.55 8.54 -9.31
CA ALA A 50 5.24 9.52 -8.28
C ALA A 50 4.35 10.65 -8.82
N ASP A 51 4.63 11.15 -10.03
CA ASP A 51 3.81 12.17 -10.69
C ASP A 51 2.38 11.65 -10.96
N LEU A 52 2.24 10.42 -11.46
CA LEU A 52 0.93 9.78 -11.66
C LEU A 52 0.14 9.64 -10.36
N LEU A 53 0.80 9.22 -9.27
CA LEU A 53 0.15 9.08 -7.96
C LEU A 53 -0.32 10.44 -7.41
N ALA A 54 0.45 11.51 -7.63
CA ALA A 54 0.06 12.86 -7.25
C ALA A 54 -1.18 13.33 -8.03
N GLU A 55 -1.19 13.12 -9.36
CA GLU A 55 -2.35 13.47 -10.20
C GLU A 55 -3.60 12.67 -9.80
N TRP A 56 -3.45 11.38 -9.47
CA TRP A 56 -4.57 10.56 -8.99
C TRP A 56 -5.07 11.01 -7.62
N ALA A 57 -4.18 11.44 -6.72
CA ALA A 57 -4.58 12.00 -5.42
C ALA A 57 -5.41 13.28 -5.60
N GLU A 58 -4.94 14.23 -6.41
CA GLU A 58 -5.68 15.46 -6.73
C GLU A 58 -7.05 15.15 -7.37
N MET A 59 -7.10 14.14 -8.24
CA MET A 59 -8.35 13.70 -8.86
C MET A 59 -9.34 13.14 -7.83
N MET A 60 -8.87 12.31 -6.89
CA MET A 60 -9.71 11.75 -5.83
C MET A 60 -10.26 12.85 -4.91
N GLU A 61 -9.44 13.84 -4.56
CA GLU A 61 -9.88 15.02 -3.81
C GLU A 61 -10.97 15.78 -4.56
N ARG A 62 -10.76 16.07 -5.84
CA ARG A 62 -11.74 16.76 -6.69
C ARG A 62 -13.07 16.02 -6.79
N LEU A 63 -13.02 14.69 -6.81
CA LEU A 63 -14.19 13.81 -6.90
C LEU A 63 -14.82 13.48 -5.54
N ASN A 64 -14.27 14.00 -4.43
CA ASN A 64 -14.68 13.67 -3.06
C ASN A 64 -14.66 12.16 -2.78
N ILE A 65 -13.64 11.44 -3.29
CA ILE A 65 -13.43 10.03 -3.01
C ILE A 65 -12.59 9.92 -1.73
N PRO A 66 -13.11 9.32 -0.65
CA PRO A 66 -12.33 9.11 0.57
C PRO A 66 -11.16 8.17 0.30
N HIS A 67 -9.99 8.55 0.78
CA HIS A 67 -8.74 7.82 0.60
C HIS A 67 -7.75 8.18 1.70
N THR A 68 -6.79 7.30 1.94
CA THR A 68 -5.74 7.54 2.93
C THR A 68 -4.74 8.57 2.37
N PRO A 69 -4.36 9.61 3.14
CA PRO A 69 -3.35 10.57 2.69
C PRO A 69 -2.02 9.88 2.31
N GLY A 70 -1.55 10.16 1.09
CA GLY A 70 -0.35 9.53 0.54
C GLY A 70 -0.52 8.01 0.37
N THR A 71 -1.71 7.57 -0.01
CA THR A 71 -2.00 6.17 -0.37
C THR A 71 -1.14 5.72 -1.54
N ASN A 72 -0.65 4.48 -1.46
CA ASN A 72 0.16 3.86 -2.51
C ASN A 72 0.05 2.34 -2.39
N ILE A 73 0.50 1.63 -3.43
CA ILE A 73 0.42 0.17 -3.49
C ILE A 73 1.16 -0.53 -2.34
N ILE A 74 2.25 0.05 -1.82
CA ILE A 74 2.98 -0.52 -0.68
C ILE A 74 2.11 -0.47 0.56
N LYS A 75 1.58 0.69 0.95
CA LYS A 75 0.71 0.83 2.12
C LYS A 75 -0.55 -0.03 2.01
N THR A 76 -1.12 -0.16 0.82
CA THR A 76 -2.39 -0.87 0.63
C THR A 76 -2.24 -2.39 0.52
N LEU A 77 -1.19 -2.88 -0.14
CA LEU A 77 -1.08 -4.31 -0.52
C LEU A 77 0.17 -5.02 0.03
N GLN A 78 1.05 -4.32 0.75
CA GLN A 78 2.22 -4.95 1.35
C GLN A 78 1.79 -5.98 2.39
N ASP A 79 2.35 -7.18 2.25
CA ASP A 79 2.45 -8.15 3.35
C ASP A 79 3.89 -8.09 3.89
N PRO A 80 4.11 -7.61 5.13
CA PRO A 80 5.44 -7.49 5.72
C PRO A 80 6.18 -8.83 5.82
N VAL A 81 5.47 -9.94 6.00
CA VAL A 81 6.06 -11.28 6.08
C VAL A 81 6.56 -11.70 4.71
N GLN A 82 5.73 -11.49 3.68
CA GLN A 82 6.08 -11.80 2.30
C GLN A 82 7.25 -10.95 1.78
N VAL A 83 7.25 -9.63 2.05
CA VAL A 83 8.35 -8.73 1.70
C VAL A 83 9.64 -9.17 2.38
N ARG A 84 9.57 -9.56 3.66
CA ARG A 84 10.74 -10.07 4.36
C ARG A 84 11.29 -11.34 3.73
N ALA A 85 10.42 -12.25 3.28
CA ALA A 85 10.84 -13.45 2.56
C ALA A 85 11.55 -13.10 1.24
N TRP A 86 11.04 -12.12 0.48
CA TRP A 86 11.70 -11.65 -0.73
C TRP A 86 13.06 -11.03 -0.46
N ASN A 87 13.19 -10.22 0.61
CA ASN A 87 14.47 -9.61 0.97
C ASN A 87 15.52 -10.67 1.35
N ILE A 88 15.11 -11.73 2.06
CA ILE A 88 15.99 -12.89 2.34
C ILE A 88 16.41 -13.59 1.05
N ALA A 89 15.51 -13.64 0.07
CA ALA A 89 15.76 -14.20 -1.26
C ALA A 89 16.52 -13.26 -2.21
N GLY A 90 16.96 -12.09 -1.75
CA GLY A 90 17.79 -11.15 -2.52
C GLY A 90 17.07 -9.98 -3.16
N LEU A 91 15.77 -9.76 -2.88
CA LEU A 91 15.08 -8.54 -3.30
C LEU A 91 15.70 -7.33 -2.57
N PRO A 92 16.08 -6.25 -3.27
CA PRO A 92 16.53 -5.03 -2.61
C PRO A 92 15.44 -4.41 -1.74
N THR A 93 15.85 -3.74 -0.65
CA THR A 93 14.93 -3.18 0.35
C THR A 93 14.41 -1.78 -0.01
N ASP A 94 14.73 -1.25 -1.18
CA ASP A 94 14.25 0.05 -1.62
C ASP A 94 12.77 -0.01 -2.02
N GLY A 95 12.11 1.16 -1.99
CA GLY A 95 10.68 1.25 -2.28
C GLY A 95 10.31 0.77 -3.68
N VAL A 96 11.15 1.01 -4.69
CA VAL A 96 10.86 0.64 -6.09
C VAL A 96 10.93 -0.87 -6.26
N SER A 97 11.93 -1.51 -5.66
CA SER A 97 12.08 -2.98 -5.69
C SER A 97 10.91 -3.68 -4.98
N VAL A 98 10.50 -3.16 -3.80
CA VAL A 98 9.33 -3.69 -3.09
C VAL A 98 8.04 -3.48 -3.91
N GLU A 99 7.88 -2.30 -4.51
CA GLU A 99 6.74 -2.00 -5.39
C GLU A 99 6.67 -2.96 -6.58
N ASN A 100 7.78 -3.17 -7.27
CA ASN A 100 7.90 -4.12 -8.38
C ASN A 100 7.59 -5.55 -7.91
N GLY A 101 8.06 -5.95 -6.73
CA GLY A 101 7.73 -7.24 -6.12
C GLY A 101 6.23 -7.41 -5.88
N ILE A 102 5.55 -6.38 -5.38
CA ILE A 102 4.10 -6.39 -5.17
C ILE A 102 3.37 -6.48 -6.51
N ILE A 103 3.75 -5.68 -7.51
CA ILE A 103 3.15 -5.72 -8.85
C ILE A 103 3.31 -7.12 -9.44
N LEU A 104 4.52 -7.70 -9.39
CA LEU A 104 4.80 -9.05 -9.90
C LEU A 104 3.90 -10.11 -9.25
N PHE A 105 3.72 -10.04 -7.94
CA PHE A 105 3.00 -11.06 -7.17
C PHE A 105 1.47 -10.89 -7.24
N LYS A 106 0.98 -9.66 -7.41
CA LYS A 106 -0.46 -9.34 -7.46
C LYS A 106 -1.00 -9.22 -8.89
N ALA A 107 -0.13 -9.10 -9.90
CA ALA A 107 -0.55 -9.03 -11.30
C ALA A 107 -1.25 -10.32 -11.73
N ARG A 108 -2.35 -10.16 -12.46
CA ARG A 108 -3.09 -11.30 -13.06
C ARG A 108 -2.43 -11.83 -14.34
N ARG A 109 -1.64 -10.99 -15.01
CA ARG A 109 -0.92 -11.33 -16.25
C ARG A 109 0.54 -11.57 -15.90
N TRP A 110 1.19 -12.45 -16.66
CA TRP A 110 2.62 -12.67 -16.53
C TRP A 110 3.38 -11.36 -16.79
N PRO A 111 4.13 -10.84 -15.81
CA PRO A 111 4.88 -9.60 -15.97
C PRO A 111 6.09 -9.82 -16.86
N LEU A 112 6.38 -8.84 -17.72
CA LEU A 112 7.64 -8.77 -18.45
C LEU A 112 8.65 -8.00 -17.59
N MET A 113 9.66 -8.69 -17.08
CA MET A 113 10.73 -8.09 -16.28
C MET A 113 11.81 -7.50 -17.18
N ILE A 114 12.12 -6.21 -16.98
CA ILE A 114 13.22 -5.50 -17.65
C ILE A 114 14.26 -5.19 -16.57
N ASP A 115 15.29 -6.03 -16.47
CA ASP A 115 16.34 -5.97 -15.45
C ASP A 115 17.71 -6.15 -16.13
N PRO A 116 18.37 -5.03 -16.52
CA PRO A 116 19.60 -5.04 -17.33
C PRO A 116 20.88 -5.40 -16.57
#